data_AF-A0A8T9B2E0-F1
#
_entry.id   AF-A0A8T9B2E0-F1
#
_cell.length_a   1.000
_cell.length_b   1.000
_cell.length_c   1.000
_cell.angle_alpha   90.00
_cell.angle_beta   90.00
_cell.angle_gamma   90.00
#
_symmetry.space_group_name_H-M   'P 1'
#
loop_
_entity.id
_entity.type
_entity.pdbx_description
1 polymer ?
#
loop_
_entity_poly.entity_id
_entity_poly.type
_entity_poly.pdbx_seq_one_letter_code
_entity_poly.pdbx_strand_id
1 'polypeptide(L)'
;MGGHIDCYLDCGKSIYFLILIKSNNHLRLYISSIPLPLTIVKKHPSTGISPLSTSLSKEHVLHPTMSRSSKKFHPIFLGGVNVGSGNKPPWTLPAKAAYGKFDGDRAKKYHGFKTTDIEAPSWFPPLTLLPQRALCYIKSAFPAPTYEATYLLLFRAMWTPPTQTNITNPALLSTVLSESTLFTPQQVTDIMTAAGQKEWKDRLLANTQKVLDQGAFGSPWMWVRNGEGKEEPFFGSDRFHFMWEYLGLPWQDIEILPKGEEKAKL
;
A
#
# COMPACT_ATOMS: atom_id res chain seq x y z
N MET A 1 17.07 8.34 -15.37
CA MET A 1 16.39 7.03 -15.16
C MET A 1 15.21 7.28 -14.21
N GLY A 2 14.09 6.58 -14.35
CA GLY A 2 12.94 6.78 -13.46
C GLY A 2 13.17 6.20 -12.08
N GLY A 3 12.48 6.74 -11.07
CA GLY A 3 12.52 6.18 -9.71
C GLY A 3 11.89 4.77 -9.65
N HIS A 4 12.28 3.98 -8.66
CA HIS A 4 11.75 2.64 -8.42
C HIS A 4 11.32 2.48 -6.96
N ILE A 5 10.25 1.73 -6.72
CA ILE A 5 9.81 1.38 -5.37
C ILE A 5 9.53 -0.12 -5.31
N ASP A 6 10.26 -0.84 -4.47
CA ASP A 6 9.94 -2.20 -4.07
C ASP A 6 9.20 -2.17 -2.72
N CYS A 7 7.92 -2.54 -2.72
CA CYS A 7 7.08 -2.61 -1.53
C CYS A 7 6.98 -4.05 -1.03
N TYR A 8 7.46 -4.30 0.19
CA TYR A 8 7.43 -5.60 0.85
C TYR A 8 6.34 -5.63 1.90
N LEU A 9 5.39 -6.54 1.75
CA LEU A 9 4.14 -6.53 2.51
C LEU A 9 3.72 -7.93 2.98
N ASP A 10 3.08 -7.98 4.16
CA ASP A 10 2.34 -9.15 4.64
C ASP A 10 0.83 -8.87 4.70
N CYS A 11 -0.01 -9.69 4.05
CA CYS A 11 -1.45 -9.46 3.92
C CYS A 11 -2.24 -9.71 5.21
N GLY A 12 -1.69 -10.40 6.21
CA GLY A 12 -2.45 -10.75 7.43
C GLY A 12 -1.87 -10.25 8.75
N LYS A 13 -0.68 -9.66 8.78
CA LYS A 13 -0.09 -9.15 10.04
C LYS A 13 0.10 -7.64 10.10
N SER A 14 -0.25 -6.92 9.04
CA SER A 14 -0.23 -5.45 9.03
C SER A 14 -1.62 -4.91 8.70
N ILE A 15 -2.27 -4.26 9.69
CA ILE A 15 -3.56 -3.57 9.53
C ILE A 15 -3.43 -2.30 8.68
N TYR A 16 -2.19 -1.81 8.53
CA TYR A 16 -1.87 -0.63 7.77
C TYR A 16 -1.37 -1.08 6.41
N PHE A 17 -2.25 -1.20 5.42
CA PHE A 17 -1.98 -0.80 4.04
C PHE A 17 -3.20 -0.95 3.12
N LEU A 18 -3.54 0.16 2.46
CA LEU A 18 -3.98 0.15 1.07
C LEU A 18 -3.61 1.48 0.41
N ILE A 19 -2.36 1.68 0.00
CA ILE A 19 -2.05 2.79 -0.90
C ILE A 19 -0.99 2.35 -1.92
N LEU A 20 -1.29 2.68 -3.18
CA LEU A 20 -0.44 2.74 -4.38
C LEU A 20 -0.83 1.76 -5.50
N ILE A 21 -2.00 1.92 -6.11
CA ILE A 21 -2.22 1.43 -7.49
C ILE A 21 -2.71 2.58 -8.40
N LYS A 22 -2.16 2.62 -9.61
CA LYS A 22 -2.01 3.73 -10.56
C LYS A 22 -3.29 4.10 -11.33
N SER A 23 -3.45 5.38 -11.69
CA SER A 23 -3.94 5.79 -13.02
C SER A 23 -3.23 7.06 -13.51
N ASN A 24 -3.19 7.25 -14.83
CA ASN A 24 -2.34 8.17 -15.60
C ASN A 24 -2.07 9.55 -14.97
N ASN A 25 -0.78 9.89 -14.88
CA ASN A 25 -0.20 11.18 -14.47
C ASN A 25 -0.61 11.75 -13.10
N HIS A 26 -1.35 11.00 -12.27
CA HIS A 26 -1.68 11.39 -10.90
C HIS A 26 -1.58 10.20 -9.95
N LEU A 27 -0.92 10.37 -8.78
CA LEU A 27 -1.08 9.42 -7.68
C LEU A 27 -2.55 9.48 -7.21
N ARG A 28 -3.36 8.48 -7.59
CA ARG A 28 -4.71 8.29 -7.04
C ARG A 28 -4.73 7.09 -6.10
N LEU A 29 -5.36 7.29 -4.95
CA LEU A 29 -5.68 6.28 -3.95
C LEU A 29 -6.92 5.51 -4.43
N TYR A 30 -6.78 4.26 -4.87
CA TYR A 30 -7.92 3.44 -5.26
C TYR A 30 -8.43 2.63 -4.07
N ILE A 31 -9.59 3.02 -3.58
CA ILE A 31 -10.44 2.23 -2.70
C ILE A 31 -11.86 2.34 -3.28
N SER A 32 -12.47 1.18 -3.53
CA SER A 32 -13.76 0.98 -4.21
C SER A 32 -13.75 1.06 -5.74
N SER A 33 -14.42 0.08 -6.34
CA SER A 33 -14.82 -0.01 -7.75
C SER A 33 -16.06 0.87 -8.05
N ILE A 34 -16.22 2.00 -7.35
CA ILE A 34 -17.28 2.97 -7.63
C ILE A 34 -16.64 4.18 -8.32
N PRO A 35 -17.00 4.50 -9.58
CA PRO A 35 -16.53 5.72 -10.22
C PRO A 35 -17.27 6.91 -9.60
N LEU A 36 -16.70 7.52 -8.56
CA LEU A 36 -17.15 8.85 -8.14
C LEU A 36 -16.42 9.90 -9.00
N PRO A 37 -17.16 10.83 -9.65
CA PRO A 37 -16.56 11.91 -10.41
C PRO A 37 -16.14 13.00 -9.42
N LEU A 38 -14.97 12.83 -8.80
CA LEU A 38 -14.33 13.92 -8.09
C LEU A 38 -13.14 14.41 -8.91
N THR A 39 -13.44 15.45 -9.69
CA THR A 39 -12.45 16.42 -10.14
C THR A 39 -11.81 17.00 -8.88
N ILE A 40 -10.54 16.71 -8.65
CA ILE A 40 -9.73 17.55 -7.75
C ILE A 40 -9.54 18.85 -8.53
N VAL A 41 -10.45 19.80 -8.30
CA VAL A 41 -10.31 21.14 -8.83
C VAL A 41 -9.14 21.76 -8.08
N LYS A 42 -8.03 21.96 -8.79
CA LYS A 42 -6.99 22.88 -8.38
C LYS A 42 -7.66 24.25 -8.29
N LYS A 43 -8.06 24.67 -7.09
CA LYS A 43 -8.53 26.03 -6.87
C LYS A 43 -7.29 26.91 -6.97
N HIS A 44 -7.01 27.40 -8.17
CA HIS A 44 -6.08 28.51 -8.34
C HIS A 44 -6.59 29.64 -7.43
N PRO A 45 -5.75 30.26 -6.59
CA PRO A 45 -6.15 31.48 -5.92
C PRO A 45 -6.50 32.48 -7.02
N SER A 46 -7.74 32.93 -7.04
CA SER A 46 -8.14 34.11 -7.79
C SER A 46 -7.42 35.30 -7.17
N THR A 47 -6.21 35.60 -7.65
CA THR A 47 -5.61 36.91 -7.46
C THR A 47 -6.44 37.87 -8.31
N GLY A 48 -7.27 38.67 -7.65
CA GLY A 48 -7.90 39.81 -8.28
C GLY A 48 -6.83 40.84 -8.63
N ILE A 49 -6.42 40.86 -9.89
CA ILE A 49 -5.78 42.02 -10.53
C ILE A 49 -6.32 42.09 -11.97
N SER A 50 -6.97 43.20 -12.31
CA SER A 50 -7.43 43.54 -13.67
C SER A 50 -6.26 44.04 -14.54
N PRO A 51 -6.37 44.05 -15.88
CA PRO A 51 -5.29 43.68 -16.79
C PRO A 51 -4.40 44.85 -17.19
N LEU A 52 -3.13 44.56 -17.52
CA LEU A 52 -2.37 45.33 -18.52
C LEU A 52 -1.23 44.48 -19.12
N SER A 53 -1.43 44.20 -20.41
CA SER A 53 -0.50 44.01 -21.53
C SER A 53 1.03 43.83 -21.30
N THR A 54 1.56 42.90 -22.10
CA THR A 54 2.92 42.82 -22.71
C THR A 54 4.13 42.49 -21.82
N SER A 55 4.66 41.26 -21.93
CA SER A 55 5.74 40.91 -22.88
C SER A 55 6.29 39.50 -22.59
N LEU A 56 6.52 38.74 -23.66
CA LEU A 56 7.17 37.43 -23.65
C LEU A 56 8.59 37.51 -23.09
N SER A 57 8.96 36.63 -22.16
CA SER A 57 10.16 35.79 -22.31
C SER A 57 10.31 34.78 -21.17
N LYS A 58 10.71 33.56 -21.56
CA LYS A 58 11.05 32.38 -20.76
C LYS A 58 9.86 31.54 -20.31
N GLU A 59 9.34 30.78 -21.28
CA GLU A 59 8.89 29.42 -21.02
C GLU A 59 9.99 28.68 -20.25
N HIS A 60 9.82 28.53 -18.94
CA HIS A 60 10.40 27.37 -18.27
C HIS A 60 9.62 26.17 -18.78
N VAL A 61 10.09 25.61 -19.89
CA VAL A 61 9.76 24.25 -20.30
C VAL A 61 10.14 23.37 -19.12
N LEU A 62 9.15 23.04 -18.28
CA LEU A 62 9.28 21.95 -17.32
C LEU A 62 9.51 20.71 -18.17
N HIS A 63 10.78 20.32 -18.30
CA HIS A 63 11.17 19.09 -18.97
C HIS A 63 10.29 17.95 -18.43
N PRO A 64 9.46 17.30 -19.25
CA PRO A 64 8.65 16.18 -18.84
C PRO A 64 9.55 14.94 -18.82
N THR A 65 10.47 14.88 -17.86
CA THR A 65 11.40 13.75 -17.72
C THR A 65 11.44 13.22 -16.29
N MET A 66 10.32 13.23 -15.56
CA MET A 66 10.13 12.18 -14.57
C MET A 66 9.61 10.92 -15.28
N SER A 67 10.58 10.10 -15.69
CA SER A 67 10.35 8.73 -16.12
C SER A 67 9.45 8.02 -15.12
N ARG A 68 8.38 7.40 -15.64
CA ARG A 68 7.34 6.65 -14.94
C ARG A 68 7.94 5.79 -13.82
N SER A 69 7.79 6.22 -12.56
CA SER A 69 8.28 5.43 -11.44
C SER A 69 7.62 4.06 -11.45
N SER A 70 8.43 3.00 -11.45
CA SER A 70 7.93 1.63 -11.44
C SER A 70 7.80 1.14 -10.01
N LYS A 71 6.69 0.45 -9.70
CA LYS A 71 6.39 -0.09 -8.38
C LYS A 71 6.27 -1.60 -8.47
N LYS A 72 6.79 -2.33 -7.49
CA LYS A 72 6.66 -3.78 -7.40
C LYS A 72 6.28 -4.16 -5.98
N PHE A 73 5.24 -4.98 -5.85
CA PHE A 73 4.87 -5.59 -4.58
C PHE A 73 5.52 -6.96 -4.43
N HIS A 74 6.04 -7.26 -3.24
CA HIS A 74 6.73 -8.50 -2.92
C HIS A 74 6.14 -9.13 -1.64
N PRO A 75 5.73 -10.41 -1.70
CA PRO A 75 5.28 -11.13 -0.51
C PRO A 75 6.44 -11.34 0.46
N ILE A 76 6.22 -11.01 1.73
CA ILE A 76 7.12 -11.36 2.85
C ILE A 76 6.32 -12.02 3.98
N PHE A 77 7.02 -12.67 4.90
CA PHE A 77 6.43 -13.15 6.14
C PHE A 77 6.81 -12.25 7.31
N LEU A 78 5.88 -11.43 7.79
CA LEU A 78 6.13 -10.47 8.88
C LEU A 78 6.49 -11.18 10.20
N GLY A 79 6.00 -12.40 10.41
CA GLY A 79 6.47 -13.22 11.54
C GLY A 79 7.98 -13.48 11.50
N GLY A 80 8.52 -13.74 10.31
CA GLY A 80 9.96 -13.94 10.10
C GLY A 80 10.75 -12.65 10.26
N VAL A 81 10.23 -11.52 9.76
CA VAL A 81 10.87 -10.20 9.96
C VAL A 81 10.95 -9.85 11.45
N ASN A 82 9.84 -9.97 12.20
CA ASN A 82 9.84 -9.66 13.63
C ASN A 82 10.85 -10.50 14.42
N VAL A 83 10.91 -11.81 14.16
CA VAL A 83 11.88 -12.69 14.82
C VAL A 83 13.31 -12.35 14.43
N GLY A 84 13.58 -12.20 13.12
CA GLY A 84 14.92 -11.94 12.61
C GLY A 84 15.50 -10.60 13.04
N SER A 85 14.65 -9.58 13.24
CA SER A 85 15.07 -8.26 13.70
C SER A 85 15.05 -8.09 15.23
N GLY A 86 14.61 -9.11 15.97
CA GLY A 86 14.37 -9.00 17.42
C GLY A 86 13.21 -8.09 17.83
N ASN A 87 12.32 -7.73 16.89
CA ASN A 87 11.17 -6.86 17.17
C ASN A 87 10.03 -7.64 17.84
N LYS A 88 9.23 -6.93 18.65
CA LYS A 88 8.01 -7.46 19.27
C LYS A 88 6.79 -6.71 18.72
N PRO A 89 5.67 -7.40 18.43
CA PRO A 89 4.49 -6.73 17.92
C PRO A 89 3.99 -5.63 18.86
N PRO A 90 3.53 -4.48 18.35
CA PRO A 90 3.23 -3.31 19.18
C PRO A 90 2.13 -3.55 20.21
N TRP A 91 1.17 -4.43 19.92
CA TRP A 91 0.07 -4.76 20.83
C TRP A 91 0.50 -5.57 22.07
N THR A 92 1.72 -6.12 22.12
CA THR A 92 2.20 -6.83 23.31
C THR A 92 2.58 -5.89 24.46
N LEU A 93 2.71 -4.58 24.19
CA LEU A 93 2.92 -3.55 25.20
C LEU A 93 1.58 -2.82 25.46
N PRO A 94 1.00 -2.90 26.67
CA PRO A 94 -0.34 -2.34 26.95
C PRO A 94 -0.50 -0.86 26.57
N ALA A 95 0.52 -0.03 26.81
CA ALA A 95 0.49 1.39 26.44
C ALA A 95 0.38 1.61 24.92
N LYS A 96 1.11 0.82 24.12
CA LYS A 96 1.04 0.87 22.65
C LYS A 96 -0.29 0.30 22.14
N ALA A 97 -0.81 -0.74 22.77
CA ALA A 97 -2.13 -1.30 22.43
C ALA A 97 -3.25 -0.28 22.63
N ALA A 98 -3.25 0.42 23.77
CA ALA A 98 -4.22 1.48 24.06
C ALA A 98 -4.12 2.65 23.06
N TYR A 99 -2.90 3.11 22.77
CA TYR A 99 -2.66 4.15 21.75
C TYR A 99 -3.12 3.73 20.35
N GLY A 100 -2.85 2.48 19.96
CA GLY A 100 -3.13 1.95 18.63
C GLY A 100 -4.61 2.02 18.24
N LYS A 101 -5.54 2.01 19.20
CA LYS A 101 -6.97 2.22 18.93
C LYS A 101 -7.22 3.62 18.37
N PHE A 102 -6.72 4.66 19.04
CA PHE A 102 -6.87 6.04 18.59
C PHE A 102 -6.17 6.29 17.25
N ASP A 103 -4.98 5.72 17.10
CA ASP A 103 -4.19 5.91 15.89
C ASP A 103 -4.79 5.19 14.68
N GLY A 104 -5.28 3.96 14.88
CA GLY A 104 -6.03 3.22 13.86
C GLY A 104 -7.26 3.99 13.38
N ASP A 105 -8.06 4.55 14.29
CA ASP A 105 -9.25 5.33 13.92
C ASP A 105 -8.89 6.60 13.15
N ARG A 106 -7.82 7.30 13.54
CA ARG A 106 -7.30 8.46 12.79
C ARG A 106 -6.82 8.05 11.40
N ALA A 107 -6.05 6.96 11.28
CA ALA A 107 -5.53 6.47 10.01
C ALA A 107 -6.66 6.08 9.06
N LYS A 108 -7.68 5.36 9.55
CA LYS A 108 -8.89 5.03 8.77
C LYS A 108 -9.57 6.29 8.25
N LYS A 109 -9.87 7.23 9.15
CA LYS A 109 -10.53 8.50 8.80
C LYS A 109 -9.71 9.30 7.78
N TYR A 110 -8.40 9.38 7.98
CA TYR A 110 -7.48 10.09 7.06
C TYR A 110 -7.52 9.51 5.64
N HIS A 111 -7.72 8.20 5.52
CA HIS A 111 -7.86 7.51 4.23
C HIS A 111 -9.32 7.37 3.74
N GLY A 112 -10.27 8.07 4.36
CA GLY A 112 -11.67 8.07 3.93
C GLY A 112 -12.50 6.85 4.35
N PHE A 113 -11.99 6.05 5.28
CA PHE A 113 -12.71 4.91 5.86
C PHE A 113 -13.47 5.28 7.12
N LYS A 114 -14.60 4.62 7.34
CA LYS A 114 -15.24 4.54 8.66
C LYS A 114 -14.44 3.61 9.56
N THR A 115 -14.59 3.77 10.87
CA THR A 115 -13.90 2.92 11.85
C THR A 115 -14.24 1.43 11.70
N THR A 116 -15.44 1.14 11.21
CA THR A 116 -15.97 -0.22 10.97
C THR A 116 -15.59 -0.83 9.63
N ASP A 117 -14.93 -0.11 8.71
CA ASP A 117 -14.67 -0.61 7.35
C ASP A 117 -13.47 -1.58 7.30
N ILE A 118 -12.57 -1.48 8.28
CA ILE A 118 -11.35 -2.28 8.39
C ILE A 118 -11.14 -2.65 9.86
N GLU A 119 -11.14 -3.93 10.18
CA GLU A 119 -10.96 -4.42 11.54
C GLU A 119 -10.10 -5.67 11.58
N ALA A 120 -9.36 -5.84 12.69
CA ALA A 120 -8.63 -7.08 12.92
C ALA A 120 -9.65 -8.22 13.15
N PRO A 121 -9.50 -9.38 12.48
CA PRO A 121 -10.40 -10.49 12.70
C PRO A 121 -10.23 -11.05 14.13
N SER A 122 -11.26 -11.75 14.63
CA SER A 122 -11.24 -12.34 15.98
C SER A 122 -10.13 -13.39 16.20
N TRP A 123 -9.58 -13.97 15.13
CA TRP A 123 -8.46 -14.92 15.14
C TRP A 123 -7.09 -14.27 14.92
N PHE A 124 -6.98 -12.95 14.99
CA PHE A 124 -5.70 -12.26 14.90
C PHE A 124 -4.80 -12.58 16.11
N PRO A 125 -3.47 -12.79 15.94
CA PRO A 125 -2.70 -12.68 14.71
C PRO A 125 -2.63 -13.99 13.88
N PRO A 126 -2.82 -13.93 12.56
CA PRO A 126 -2.79 -15.12 11.70
C PRO A 126 -1.36 -15.62 11.39
N LEU A 127 -1.23 -16.91 11.06
CA LEU A 127 -0.02 -17.48 10.45
C LEU A 127 -0.13 -17.50 8.92
N THR A 128 0.39 -16.47 8.26
CA THR A 128 0.16 -16.17 6.83
C THR A 128 1.08 -16.89 5.85
N LEU A 129 1.82 -17.92 6.26
CA LEU A 129 2.77 -18.61 5.38
C LEU A 129 2.13 -19.13 4.09
N LEU A 130 0.95 -19.77 4.19
CA LEU A 130 0.25 -20.33 3.04
C LEU A 130 -0.16 -19.26 2.00
N PRO A 131 -0.96 -18.22 2.35
CA PRO A 131 -1.35 -17.19 1.38
C PRO A 131 -0.14 -16.43 0.82
N GLN A 132 0.93 -16.25 1.59
CA GLN A 132 2.14 -15.58 1.09
C GLN A 132 2.92 -16.42 0.07
N ARG A 133 2.98 -17.74 0.26
CA ARG A 133 3.58 -18.66 -0.73
C ARG A 133 2.74 -18.70 -2.01
N ALA A 134 1.41 -18.73 -1.88
CA ALA A 134 0.51 -18.60 -3.03
C ALA A 134 0.77 -17.29 -3.79
N LEU A 135 0.88 -16.16 -3.10
CA LEU A 135 1.23 -14.87 -3.71
C LEU A 135 2.60 -14.87 -4.40
N CYS A 136 3.59 -15.62 -3.89
CA CYS A 136 4.88 -15.79 -4.58
C CYS A 136 4.71 -16.48 -5.93
N TYR A 137 3.95 -17.58 -5.99
CA TYR A 137 3.64 -18.28 -7.24
C TYR A 137 2.86 -17.39 -8.19
N ILE A 138 1.80 -16.73 -7.70
CA ILE A 138 0.94 -15.88 -8.54
C ILE A 138 1.73 -14.75 -9.16
N LYS A 139 2.63 -14.12 -8.40
CA LYS A 139 3.54 -13.07 -8.91
C LYS A 139 4.43 -13.56 -10.04
N SER A 140 4.82 -14.83 -10.02
CA SER A 140 5.70 -15.43 -11.03
C SER A 140 4.96 -15.92 -12.28
N ALA A 141 3.75 -16.43 -12.11
CA ALA A 141 3.02 -17.13 -13.18
C ALA A 141 1.98 -16.25 -13.90
N PHE A 142 1.59 -15.11 -13.32
CA PHE A 142 0.50 -14.28 -13.84
C PHE A 142 0.92 -12.82 -14.08
N PRO A 143 0.21 -12.09 -14.96
CA PRO A 143 0.47 -10.66 -15.18
C PRO A 143 0.34 -9.82 -13.90
N ALA A 144 1.09 -8.72 -13.83
CA ALA A 144 1.10 -7.82 -12.67
C ALA A 144 -0.31 -7.36 -12.22
N PRO A 145 -1.26 -7.00 -13.12
CA PRO A 145 -2.61 -6.65 -12.69
C PRO A 145 -3.35 -7.76 -11.95
N THR A 146 -3.21 -9.02 -12.39
CA THR A 146 -3.82 -10.19 -11.74
C THR A 146 -3.22 -10.42 -10.37
N TYR A 147 -1.89 -10.32 -10.24
CA TYR A 147 -1.20 -10.44 -8.97
C TYR A 147 -1.62 -9.33 -7.98
N GLU A 148 -1.63 -8.08 -8.42
CA GLU A 148 -2.03 -6.93 -7.58
C GLU A 148 -3.50 -7.02 -7.15
N ALA A 149 -4.39 -7.42 -8.06
CA ALA A 149 -5.80 -7.67 -7.74
C ALA A 149 -5.97 -8.80 -6.73
N THR A 150 -5.18 -9.88 -6.86
CA THR A 150 -5.21 -10.99 -5.90
C THR A 150 -4.69 -10.58 -4.53
N TYR A 151 -3.62 -9.78 -4.47
CA TYR A 151 -3.13 -9.24 -3.21
C TYR A 151 -4.22 -8.44 -2.49
N LEU A 152 -4.91 -7.55 -3.22
CA LEU A 152 -6.02 -6.76 -2.70
C LEU A 152 -7.20 -7.62 -2.25
N LEU A 153 -7.55 -8.65 -3.02
CA LEU A 153 -8.58 -9.63 -2.66
C LEU A 153 -8.27 -10.29 -1.32
N LEU A 154 -7.07 -10.86 -1.16
CA LEU A 154 -6.66 -11.56 0.06
C LEU A 154 -6.59 -10.61 1.27
N PHE A 155 -6.16 -9.37 1.06
CA PHE A 155 -6.19 -8.35 2.10
C PHE A 155 -7.63 -8.04 2.55
N ARG A 156 -8.55 -7.80 1.62
CA ARG A 156 -9.97 -7.55 1.94
C ARG A 156 -10.61 -8.75 2.65
N ALA A 157 -10.33 -9.96 2.18
CA ALA A 157 -10.81 -11.17 2.83
C ALA A 157 -10.35 -11.26 4.30
N MET A 158 -9.15 -10.78 4.63
CA MET A 158 -8.65 -10.78 6.01
C MET A 158 -9.22 -9.65 6.88
N TRP A 159 -9.39 -8.45 6.34
CA TRP A 159 -9.51 -7.22 7.13
C TRP A 159 -10.86 -6.49 7.00
N THR A 160 -11.73 -6.88 6.06
CA THR A 160 -12.99 -6.17 5.81
C THR A 160 -14.18 -6.93 6.39
N PRO A 161 -14.79 -6.45 7.49
CA PRO A 161 -16.02 -7.02 8.04
C PRO A 161 -17.24 -6.71 7.16
N PRO A 162 -18.35 -7.47 7.32
CA PRO A 162 -18.49 -8.67 8.17
C PRO A 162 -17.97 -9.94 7.49
N THR A 163 -17.47 -9.86 6.25
CA THR A 163 -17.12 -11.01 5.39
C THR A 163 -15.69 -11.52 5.59
N GLN A 164 -15.10 -11.28 6.77
CA GLN A 164 -13.74 -11.71 7.03
C GLN A 164 -13.62 -13.23 6.95
N THR A 165 -12.61 -13.70 6.24
CA THR A 165 -12.36 -15.10 5.94
C THR A 165 -10.96 -15.46 6.37
N ASN A 166 -10.83 -16.56 7.13
CA ASN A 166 -9.52 -17.02 7.58
C ASN A 166 -8.75 -17.74 6.45
N ILE A 167 -8.12 -16.97 5.57
CA ILE A 167 -7.34 -17.47 4.44
C ILE A 167 -6.02 -18.18 4.84
N THR A 168 -5.73 -18.37 6.13
CA THR A 168 -4.69 -19.31 6.54
C THR A 168 -5.18 -20.76 6.47
N ASN A 169 -6.49 -20.98 6.42
CA ASN A 169 -7.08 -22.28 6.15
C ASN A 169 -7.02 -22.57 4.63
N PRO A 170 -6.44 -23.71 4.21
CA PRO A 170 -6.32 -24.04 2.78
C PRO A 170 -7.65 -24.05 2.02
N ALA A 171 -8.71 -24.60 2.61
CA ALA A 171 -10.02 -24.66 1.96
C ALA A 171 -10.60 -23.26 1.76
N LEU A 172 -10.53 -22.40 2.78
CA LEU A 172 -11.05 -21.03 2.70
C LEU A 172 -10.25 -20.16 1.74
N LEU A 173 -8.91 -20.31 1.69
CA LEU A 173 -8.08 -19.64 0.68
C LEU A 173 -8.48 -20.08 -0.74
N SER A 174 -8.67 -21.38 -0.95
CA SER A 174 -9.12 -21.92 -2.24
C SER A 174 -10.49 -21.35 -2.63
N THR A 175 -11.44 -21.26 -1.70
CA THR A 175 -12.76 -20.67 -1.95
C THR A 175 -12.65 -19.21 -2.38
N VAL A 176 -11.89 -18.39 -1.64
CA VAL A 176 -11.69 -16.96 -1.96
C VAL A 176 -11.08 -16.79 -3.35
N LEU A 177 -10.10 -17.62 -3.72
CA LEU A 177 -9.49 -17.56 -5.04
C LEU A 177 -10.47 -17.96 -6.16
N SER A 178 -11.25 -19.02 -5.95
CA SER A 178 -12.25 -19.50 -6.92
C SER A 178 -13.36 -18.48 -7.18
N GLU A 179 -13.83 -17.77 -6.15
CA GLU A 179 -14.92 -16.79 -6.27
C GLU A 179 -14.48 -15.47 -6.93
N SER A 180 -13.18 -15.22 -7.06
CA SER A 180 -12.64 -13.93 -7.49
C SER A 180 -12.76 -13.61 -8.99
N THR A 181 -13.14 -14.59 -9.82
CA THR A 181 -13.07 -14.55 -11.30
C THR A 181 -11.66 -14.31 -11.89
N LEU A 182 -10.63 -14.14 -11.06
CA LEU A 182 -9.24 -13.92 -11.50
C LEU A 182 -8.57 -15.19 -12.02
N PHE A 183 -9.09 -16.36 -11.65
CA PHE A 183 -8.49 -17.67 -11.92
C PHE A 183 -9.55 -18.67 -12.37
N THR A 184 -9.17 -19.53 -13.30
CA THR A 184 -9.92 -20.75 -13.62
C THR A 184 -9.81 -21.78 -12.48
N PRO A 185 -10.72 -22.76 -12.38
CA PRO A 185 -10.62 -23.82 -11.36
C PRO A 185 -9.29 -24.58 -11.36
N GLN A 186 -8.74 -24.82 -12.56
CA GLN A 186 -7.43 -25.45 -12.68
C GLN A 186 -6.32 -24.55 -12.13
N GLN A 187 -6.31 -23.26 -12.47
CA GLN A 187 -5.33 -22.31 -11.93
C GLN A 187 -5.41 -22.19 -10.40
N VAL A 188 -6.59 -22.24 -9.81
CA VAL A 188 -6.73 -22.28 -8.34
C VAL A 188 -6.06 -23.53 -7.77
N THR A 189 -6.29 -24.69 -8.39
CA THR A 189 -5.62 -25.95 -8.00
C THR A 189 -4.11 -25.83 -8.09
N ASP A 190 -3.60 -25.26 -9.19
CA ASP A 190 -2.16 -25.06 -9.40
C ASP A 190 -1.56 -24.11 -8.36
N ILE A 191 -2.26 -23.01 -8.03
CA ILE A 191 -1.85 -22.04 -6.99
C ILE A 191 -1.75 -22.75 -5.64
N MET A 192 -2.76 -23.53 -5.27
CA MET A 192 -2.81 -24.21 -3.97
C MET A 192 -1.74 -25.30 -3.86
N THR A 193 -1.50 -26.06 -4.93
CA THR A 193 -0.41 -27.04 -4.99
C THR A 193 0.96 -26.35 -4.92
N ALA A 194 1.16 -25.29 -5.70
CA ALA A 194 2.40 -24.51 -5.73
C ALA A 194 2.75 -23.96 -4.34
N ALA A 195 1.79 -23.45 -3.58
CA ALA A 195 2.02 -22.93 -2.23
C ALA A 195 2.63 -23.96 -1.26
N GLY A 196 2.50 -25.26 -1.54
CA GLY A 196 3.11 -26.36 -0.78
C GLY A 196 4.52 -26.77 -1.24
N GLN A 197 4.95 -26.37 -2.44
CA GLN A 197 6.22 -26.79 -3.05
C GLN A 197 7.42 -26.05 -2.44
N LYS A 198 8.59 -26.72 -2.49
CA LYS A 198 9.86 -26.19 -1.94
C LYS A 198 10.24 -24.84 -2.56
N GLU A 199 10.08 -24.70 -3.87
CA GLU A 199 10.42 -23.48 -4.60
C GLU A 199 9.74 -22.23 -4.01
N TRP A 200 8.43 -22.29 -3.73
CA TRP A 200 7.66 -21.14 -3.25
C TRP A 200 7.85 -20.89 -1.74
N LYS A 201 8.17 -21.95 -0.98
CA LYS A 201 8.64 -21.82 0.40
C LYS A 201 9.97 -21.06 0.45
N ASP A 202 10.92 -21.47 -0.37
CA ASP A 202 12.25 -20.85 -0.46
C ASP A 202 12.17 -19.43 -1.00
N ARG A 203 11.28 -19.16 -1.98
CA ARG A 203 11.05 -17.81 -2.49
C ARG A 203 10.56 -16.86 -1.40
N LEU A 204 9.57 -17.26 -0.60
CA LEU A 204 9.06 -16.45 0.51
C LEU A 204 10.15 -16.21 1.57
N LEU A 205 10.93 -17.26 1.88
CA LEU A 205 12.06 -17.15 2.80
C LEU A 205 13.10 -16.16 2.29
N ALA A 206 13.49 -16.26 1.02
CA ALA A 206 14.46 -15.37 0.38
C ALA A 206 13.98 -13.91 0.35
N ASN A 207 12.70 -13.66 0.04
CA ASN A 207 12.14 -12.31 0.12
C ASN A 207 12.19 -11.75 1.55
N THR A 208 11.90 -12.58 2.55
CA THR A 208 11.92 -12.20 3.96
C THR A 208 13.35 -11.94 4.45
N GLN A 209 14.32 -12.78 4.04
CA GLN A 209 15.73 -12.58 4.36
C GLN A 209 16.29 -11.32 3.70
N LYS A 210 15.93 -11.07 2.43
CA LYS A 210 16.35 -9.86 1.72
C LYS A 210 16.00 -8.59 2.50
N VAL A 211 14.78 -8.48 3.01
CA VAL A 211 14.39 -7.27 3.76
C VAL A 211 15.04 -7.20 5.14
N LEU A 212 15.31 -8.34 5.78
CA LEU A 212 16.10 -8.39 7.02
C LEU A 212 17.53 -7.88 6.78
N ASP A 213 18.18 -8.31 5.69
CA ASP A 213 19.51 -7.84 5.30
C ASP A 213 19.52 -6.33 4.99
N GLN A 214 18.37 -5.79 4.57
CA GLN A 214 18.14 -4.35 4.38
C GLN A 214 17.79 -3.59 5.68
N GLY A 215 17.72 -4.27 6.82
CA GLY A 215 17.42 -3.68 8.12
C GLY A 215 15.92 -3.55 8.45
N ALA A 216 15.04 -4.25 7.72
CA ALA A 216 13.62 -4.23 8.01
C ALA A 216 13.33 -4.85 9.40
N PHE A 217 12.56 -4.12 10.20
CA PHE A 217 12.08 -4.55 11.52
C PHE A 217 10.56 -4.72 11.57
N GLY A 218 9.88 -4.51 10.43
CA GLY A 218 8.45 -4.62 10.33
C GLY A 218 7.98 -4.54 8.89
N SER A 219 6.66 -4.50 8.72
CA SER A 219 5.99 -4.33 7.43
C SER A 219 4.87 -3.31 7.61
N PRO A 220 4.64 -2.39 6.66
CA PRO A 220 5.26 -2.27 5.32
C PRO A 220 6.72 -1.84 5.35
N TRP A 221 7.51 -2.38 4.41
CA TRP A 221 8.87 -1.91 4.14
C TRP A 221 8.99 -1.55 2.65
N MET A 222 9.40 -0.33 2.36
CA MET A 222 9.61 0.14 0.99
C MET A 222 11.08 0.42 0.76
N TRP A 223 11.68 -0.22 -0.24
CA TRP A 223 13.02 0.09 -0.72
C TRP A 223 12.89 0.99 -1.95
N VAL A 224 13.38 2.23 -1.87
CA VAL A 224 13.14 3.25 -2.88
C VAL A 224 14.44 3.62 -3.55
N ARG A 225 14.46 3.60 -4.89
CA ARG A 225 15.54 4.16 -5.71
C ARG A 225 15.09 5.47 -6.35
N ASN A 226 15.86 6.54 -6.20
CA ASN A 226 15.56 7.82 -6.83
C ASN A 226 16.12 7.94 -8.27
N GLY A 227 15.88 9.07 -8.92
CA GLY A 227 16.33 9.32 -10.30
C GLY A 227 17.85 9.38 -10.49
N GLU A 228 18.60 9.60 -9.40
CA GLU A 228 20.07 9.60 -9.34
C GLU A 228 20.64 8.20 -9.11
N GLY A 229 19.78 7.20 -8.91
CA GLY A 229 20.19 5.83 -8.63
C GLY A 229 20.55 5.53 -7.18
N LYS A 230 20.40 6.51 -6.26
CA LYS A 230 20.55 6.30 -4.81
C LYS A 230 19.36 5.50 -4.28
N GLU A 231 19.59 4.72 -3.22
CA GLU A 231 18.56 3.89 -2.59
C GLU A 231 18.49 4.09 -1.08
N GLU A 232 17.28 4.11 -0.52
CA GLU A 232 17.04 4.09 0.93
C GLU A 232 15.69 3.46 1.33
N PRO A 233 15.56 2.97 2.57
CA PRO A 233 14.32 2.38 3.05
C PRO A 233 13.33 3.38 3.68
N PHE A 234 12.04 3.04 3.59
CA PHE A 234 10.95 3.71 4.28
C PHE A 234 10.04 2.67 4.94
N PHE A 235 9.63 2.92 6.19
CA PHE A 235 8.80 2.02 6.98
C PHE A 235 7.45 2.68 7.31
N GLY A 236 6.37 1.90 7.24
CA GLY A 236 5.03 2.34 7.66
C GLY A 236 4.15 2.89 6.54
N SER A 237 2.95 3.33 6.90
CA SER A 237 1.93 3.86 5.97
C SER A 237 1.77 5.38 6.02
N ASP A 238 2.71 6.05 6.66
CA ASP A 238 2.62 7.43 7.12
C ASP A 238 3.93 8.19 6.81
N ARG A 239 4.74 7.67 5.87
CA ARG A 239 6.03 8.26 5.42
C ARG A 239 6.06 8.59 3.93
N PHE A 240 4.90 8.62 3.26
CA PHE A 240 4.84 8.85 1.82
C PHE A 240 5.39 10.20 1.38
N HIS A 241 5.26 11.26 2.19
CA HIS A 241 5.80 12.58 1.87
C HIS A 241 7.34 12.57 1.76
N PHE A 242 8.04 11.92 2.70
CA PHE A 242 9.48 11.70 2.59
C PHE A 242 9.84 10.92 1.33
N MET A 243 9.06 9.89 0.98
CA MET A 243 9.27 9.15 -0.27
C MET A 243 9.07 10.01 -1.52
N TRP A 244 8.06 10.89 -1.52
CA TRP A 244 7.80 11.79 -2.65
C TRP A 244 8.93 12.79 -2.83
N GLU A 245 9.39 13.40 -1.74
CA GLU A 245 10.55 14.27 -1.73
C GLU A 245 11.81 13.55 -2.22
N TYR A 246 12.09 12.36 -1.70
CA TYR A 246 13.24 11.54 -2.11
C TYR A 246 13.22 11.17 -3.60
N LEU A 247 12.03 10.93 -4.15
CA LEU A 247 11.83 10.64 -5.57
C LEU A 247 11.88 11.90 -6.46
N GLY A 248 11.91 13.10 -5.88
CA GLY A 248 11.80 14.36 -6.61
C GLY A 248 10.42 14.61 -7.20
N LEU A 249 9.37 13.97 -6.65
CA LEU A 249 8.00 14.15 -7.10
C LEU A 249 7.46 15.50 -6.61
N PRO A 250 6.70 16.25 -7.44
CA PRO A 250 5.97 17.42 -6.97
C PRO A 250 4.98 17.02 -5.87
N TRP A 251 5.09 17.64 -4.70
CA TRP A 251 4.18 17.48 -3.57
C TRP A 251 3.99 18.81 -2.85
N GLN A 252 2.93 18.91 -2.05
CA GLN A 252 2.68 20.05 -1.18
C GLN A 252 2.65 19.53 0.26
N ASP A 253 3.40 20.20 1.15
CA ASP A 253 3.39 19.91 2.57
C ASP A 253 2.13 20.41 3.26
N ILE A 254 2.00 20.12 4.55
CA ILE A 254 0.87 20.49 5.37
C ILE A 254 0.80 22.03 5.46
N GLU A 255 -0.34 22.58 5.02
CA GLU A 255 -0.67 23.99 5.18
C GLU A 255 -1.73 24.15 6.28
N ILE A 256 -1.42 24.93 7.31
CA ILE A 256 -2.41 25.31 8.33
C ILE A 256 -3.20 26.48 7.77
N LEU A 257 -4.44 26.21 7.37
CA LEU A 257 -5.33 27.24 6.84
C LEU A 257 -5.77 28.20 7.96
N PRO A 258 -5.90 29.51 7.67
CA PRO A 258 -6.49 30.44 8.63
C PRO A 258 -7.90 30.00 8.97
N LYS A 259 -8.32 30.25 10.22
CA LYS A 259 -9.71 30.02 10.64
C LYS A 259 -10.61 30.84 9.71
N GLY A 260 -11.50 30.18 8.97
CA GLY A 260 -12.39 30.88 8.05
C GLY A 260 -13.19 31.95 8.79
N GLU A 261 -13.24 33.16 8.24
CA GLU A 261 -14.16 34.19 8.72
C GLU A 261 -15.58 33.60 8.69
N GLU A 262 -16.22 33.49 9.84
CA GLU A 262 -17.64 33.16 9.90
C GLU A 262 -18.36 34.21 9.05
N LYS A 263 -18.94 33.78 7.93
CA LYS A 263 -19.85 34.65 7.18
C LYS A 263 -20.97 35.04 8.15
N ALA A 264 -20.93 36.29 8.62
CA ALA A 264 -22.02 36.89 9.33
C ALA A 264 -23.28 36.65 8.50
N LYS A 265 -24.23 35.92 9.06
CA LYS A 265 -25.56 35.75 8.46
C LYS A 265 -26.19 37.14 8.48
N LEU A 266 -26.29 37.76 7.30
CA LEU A 266 -27.19 38.88 7.05
C LEU A 266 -28.63 38.36 7.02
#